data_AF-A0A924YGC2-F1
#
_entry.id   AF-A0A924YGC2-F1
#
_cell.length_a   1.000
_cell.length_b   1.000
_cell.length_c   1.000
_cell.angle_alpha   90.00
_cell.angle_beta   90.00
_cell.angle_gamma   90.00
#
_symmetry.space_group_name_H-M   'P 1'
#
loop_
_entity.id
_entity.type
_entity.pdbx_description
1 polymer ?
#
loop_
_entity_poly.entity_id
_entity_poly.type
_entity_poly.pdbx_seq_one_letter_code
_entity_poly.pdbx_strand_id
1 'polypeptide(L)' 'MLPEREMYRIIEIKQAVEAELLNRAGVNGVDIGFKYVNGHKTDQIAIRVFVAHKCDVSPQER' A
#
# COMPACT_ATOMS: atom_id res chain seq x y z
N MET A 1 -0.67 9.04 -17.50
CA MET A 1 0.63 9.02 -16.81
C MET A 1 0.60 10.11 -15.75
N LEU A 2 1.04 9.86 -14.52
CA LEU A 2 1.07 10.90 -13.48
C LEU A 2 2.10 11.97 -13.86
N PRO A 3 1.87 13.26 -13.52
CA PRO A 3 2.90 14.28 -13.63
C PRO A 3 4.14 13.90 -12.82
N GLU A 4 5.33 14.25 -13.33
CA GLU A 4 6.62 13.88 -12.72
C GLU A 4 6.73 14.31 -11.24
N ARG A 5 6.29 15.53 -10.90
CA ARG A 5 6.31 16.04 -9.52
C ARG A 5 5.47 15.18 -8.56
N GLU A 6 4.31 14.71 -9.03
CA GLU A 6 3.44 13.87 -8.21
C GLU A 6 4.06 12.49 -8.01
N MET A 7 4.74 11.95 -9.03
CA MET A 7 5.48 10.69 -8.91
C MET A 7 6.59 10.78 -7.86
N TYR A 8 7.42 11.83 -7.90
CA TYR A 8 8.48 12.03 -6.90
C TYR A 8 7.91 12.13 -5.48
N ARG A 9 6.83 12.89 -5.31
CA ARG A 9 6.15 13.02 -4.01
C ARG A 9 5.69 11.67 -3.46
N ILE A 10 5.09 10.83 -4.30
CA ILE A 10 4.62 9.51 -3.86
C ILE A 10 5.79 8.59 -3.51
N ILE A 11 6.90 8.66 -4.26
CA ILE A 11 8.14 7.92 -3.94
C ILE A 11 8.69 8.34 -2.57
N GLU A 12 8.77 9.64 -2.29
CA GLU A 12 9.22 10.16 -0.99
C GLU A 12 8.32 9.67 0.16
N ILE A 13 7.00 9.73 -0.02
CA ILE A 13 6.04 9.22 0.98
C ILE A 13 6.26 7.72 1.21
N LYS A 14 6.41 6.92 0.14
CA LYS A 14 6.69 5.48 0.28
C LYS A 14 7.97 5.27 1.09
N GLN A 15 9.06 5.94 0.71
CA GLN A 15 10.35 5.78 1.39
C GLN A 15 10.27 6.13 2.88
N ALA A 16 9.50 7.16 3.25
CA ALA A 16 9.33 7.58 4.63
C ALA A 16 8.61 6.54 5.52
N VAL A 17 7.69 5.75 4.95
CA VAL A 17 6.89 4.76 5.70
C VAL A 17 7.30 3.31 5.47
N GLU A 18 8.16 3.04 4.48
CA GLU A 18 8.49 1.69 4.04
C GLU A 18 9.08 0.83 5.15
N ALA A 19 10.06 1.36 5.90
CA ALA A 19 10.68 0.64 7.00
C ALA A 19 9.68 0.32 8.12
N GLU A 20 8.79 1.25 8.45
CA GLU A 20 7.75 1.04 9.46
C GLU A 20 6.76 -0.05 9.02
N LEU A 21 6.30 0.01 7.77
CA LEU A 21 5.36 -0.96 7.22
C LEU A 21 5.96 -2.36 7.11
N LEU A 22 7.22 -2.48 6.64
CA LEU A 22 7.92 -3.75 6.53
C LEU A 22 8.19 -4.41 7.89
N ASN A 23 8.28 -3.62 8.97
CA ASN A 23 8.44 -4.15 10.33
C ASN A 23 7.14 -4.71 10.93
N ARG A 24 5.98 -4.51 10.28
CA ARG A 24 4.70 -5.04 10.78
C ARG A 24 4.61 -6.55 10.52
N ALA A 25 4.14 -7.29 11.51
CA ALA A 25 3.99 -8.73 11.40
C ALA A 25 3.14 -9.14 10.19
N GLY A 26 3.66 -10.06 9.39
CA GLY A 26 2.99 -10.59 8.21
C GLY A 26 3.15 -9.75 6.93
N VAL A 27 3.71 -8.54 6.99
CA VAL A 27 4.05 -7.74 5.81
C VAL A 27 5.32 -8.27 5.16
N ASN A 28 5.33 -8.40 3.83
CA ASN A 28 6.47 -8.88 3.06
C ASN A 28 6.83 -8.01 1.84
N GLY A 29 6.13 -6.89 1.64
CA GLY A 29 6.43 -5.98 0.55
C GLY A 29 5.65 -4.68 0.62
N VAL A 30 6.24 -3.61 0.06
CA VAL A 30 5.62 -2.28 -0.06
C VAL A 30 5.89 -1.75 -1.47
N ASP A 31 4.84 -1.28 -2.16
CA ASP A 31 4.93 -0.78 -3.54
C ASP A 31 4.00 0.43 -3.76
N ILE A 32 4.10 1.08 -4.92
CA ILE A 32 3.18 2.10 -5.37
C ILE A 32 2.35 1.54 -6.52
N GLY A 33 1.02 1.62 -6.41
CA GLY A 33 0.17 1.19 -7.49
C GLY A 33 -1.29 1.56 -7.27
N PHE A 34 -2.16 1.04 -8.13
CA PHE A 34 -3.59 1.26 -7.98
C PHE A 34 -4.15 0.47 -6.80
N LYS A 35 -5.08 1.09 -6.06
CA LYS A 35 -5.84 0.43 -4.99
C LYS A 35 -6.80 -0.60 -5.58
N TYR A 36 -6.98 -1.69 -4.85
CA TYR A 36 -7.96 -2.74 -5.18
C TYR A 36 -9.00 -2.84 -4.06
N VAL A 37 -10.28 -2.91 -4.43
CA VAL A 37 -11.42 -3.10 -3.50
C VAL A 37 -12.21 -4.32 -3.99
N ASN A 38 -12.43 -5.31 -3.12
CA ASN A 38 -13.10 -6.57 -3.47
C ASN A 38 -12.52 -7.25 -4.71
N GLY A 39 -11.19 -7.15 -4.90
CA GLY A 39 -10.50 -7.70 -6.08
C GLY A 39 -10.55 -6.81 -7.34
N HIS A 40 -11.29 -5.70 -7.32
CA HIS A 40 -11.40 -4.79 -8.44
C HIS A 40 -10.41 -3.63 -8.33
N LYS A 41 -9.68 -3.37 -9.42
CA LYS A 41 -8.78 -2.22 -9.55
C LYS A 41 -9.58 -0.92 -9.56
N THR A 42 -9.10 0.07 -8.83
CA THR A 42 -9.62 1.45 -8.82
C THR A 42 -8.69 2.39 -9.58
N ASP A 43 -9.11 3.64 -9.77
CA ASP A 43 -8.31 4.74 -10.33
C ASP A 43 -7.43 5.45 -9.28
N GLN A 44 -7.59 5.11 -8.00
CA GLN A 44 -6.82 5.68 -6.90
C GLN A 44 -5.42 5.06 -6.81
N ILE A 45 -4.38 5.90 -6.83
CA ILE A 45 -3.00 5.48 -6.50
C ILE A 45 -2.84 5.41 -4.98
N ALA A 46 -2.19 4.34 -4.51
CA ALA A 46 -1.97 4.05 -3.10
C ALA A 46 -0.62 3.39 -2.86
N ILE A 47 -0.14 3.48 -1.62
CA ILE A 47 0.91 2.60 -1.10
C ILE A 47 0.28 1.23 -0.89
N ARG A 48 0.80 0.24 -1.61
CA ARG A 48 0.36 -1.15 -1.54
C ARG A 48 1.21 -1.90 -0.54
N VAL A 49 0.55 -2.50 0.44
CA VAL A 49 1.19 -3.42 1.39
C VAL A 49 0.87 -4.84 0.96
N PHE A 50 1.91 -5.65 0.81
CA PHE A 50 1.82 -7.08 0.54
C PHE A 50 2.00 -7.81 1.86
N VAL A 51 1.19 -8.84 2.05
CA VAL A 51 1.22 -9.69 3.24
C VAL A 51 1.36 -11.14 2.80
N ALA A 52 2.01 -11.95 3.63
CA ALA A 52 2.17 -13.38 3.37
C ALA A 52 0.81 -14.09 3.26
N HIS A 53 -0.14 -13.72 4.13
CA HIS A 53 -1.50 -14.25 4.15
C HIS A 53 -2.49 -13.15 4.49
N LYS A 54 -3.65 -13.14 3.80
CA LYS A 54 -4.78 -12.28 4.16
C LYS A 54 -5.64 -13.01 5.17
N CYS A 55 -5.83 -12.38 6.32
CA CYS A 55 -6.74 -12.85 7.36
C CYS A 55 -7.98 -11.96 7.39
N ASP A 56 -9.11 -12.53 7.77
CA ASP A 56 -10.29 -11.72 8.08
C ASP A 56 -10.02 -10.90 9.34
N VAL A 57 -10.25 -9.59 9.23
CA VAL A 57 -10.22 -8.68 10.37
C VAL A 57 -11.57 -8.73 11.08
N SER A 58 -11.55 -8.82 12.41
CA SER A 58 -12.77 -8.80 13.22
C SER A 58 -13.52 -7.47 13.01
N PRO A 59 -14.86 -7.43 13.16
CA PRO A 59 -15.61 -6.19 12.97
C PRO A 59 -15.15 -5.05 13.89
N GLN A 60 -14.56 -5.35 15.04
CA GLN A 60 -14.02 -4.35 15.99
C GLN A 60 -12.71 -3.71 15.51
N GLU A 61 -12.01 -4.34 14.57
CA GLU A 61 -10.70 -3.92 14.05
C GLU A 61 -10.78 -3.35 12.61
N ARG A 62 -11.99 -3.22 12.05
CA ARG A 62 -12.25 -2.72 10.70
C ARG A 62 -12.31 -1.20 10.61
#